data_AF-A0A0S8AQT5-F1
#
_entry.id   AF-A0A0S8AQT5-F1
#
_cell.length_a   1.000
_cell.length_b   1.000
_cell.length_c   1.000
_cell.angle_alpha   90.00
_cell.angle_beta   90.00
_cell.angle_gamma   90.00
#
_symmetry.space_group_name_H-M   'P 1'
#
loop_
_entity.id
_entity.type
_entity.pdbx_description
1 polymer ?
#
loop_
_entity_poly.entity_id
_entity_poly.type
_entity_poly.pdbx_seq_one_letter_code
_entity_poly.pdbx_strand_id
1 'polypeptide(L)'
;MDIVTVEGLELEMYDLKTPFGPLSPGYLSIYGSLDIPTTMGTVVINSSGDFTFQAEVQEVVNSDSDNDGVLDEDDACGSTPLGEVVDEQGCSIGELLSGITADIDFRPRTLNKKSKGRWVGAFIELPQGYDINDIDRSSILLEGSVPASPRFYRIGDHDRDGIPDLIVKFKRRDVIDVLTEGDEVPVRVSGTVGTTTFEGMDSIRVIPEHRWSHHSSRKHCKSNHNRKGHKH
;
A
#
# COMPACT_ATOMS: atom_id res chain seq x y z
N MET A 1 5.40 -14.26 -32.31
CA MET A 1 6.27 -13.99 -33.47
C MET A 1 5.56 -12.95 -34.28
N ASP A 2 5.79 -11.69 -33.94
CA ASP A 2 5.15 -10.56 -34.62
C ASP A 2 6.00 -10.16 -35.81
N ILE A 3 5.37 -10.05 -36.97
CA ILE A 3 6.00 -9.59 -38.21
C ILE A 3 5.98 -8.05 -38.16
N VAL A 4 7.16 -7.44 -38.02
CA VAL A 4 7.30 -5.98 -38.11
C VAL A 4 7.54 -5.62 -39.57
N THR A 5 6.63 -4.85 -40.15
CA THR A 5 6.73 -4.33 -41.52
C THR A 5 7.63 -3.09 -41.52
N VAL A 6 8.77 -3.15 -42.20
CA VAL A 6 9.66 -2.00 -42.37
C VAL A 6 9.27 -1.28 -43.67
N GLU A 7 8.72 -0.07 -43.55
CA GLU A 7 8.52 0.82 -44.71
C GLU A 7 9.64 1.87 -44.76
N GLY A 8 10.20 2.13 -45.96
CA GLY A 8 11.07 3.29 -46.20
C GLY A 8 12.59 3.04 -46.30
N LEU A 9 13.05 1.91 -46.84
CA LEU A 9 14.46 1.77 -47.25
C LEU A 9 14.70 2.54 -48.57
N GLU A 10 15.32 3.72 -48.50
CA GLU A 10 15.91 4.37 -49.69
C GLU A 10 17.31 3.80 -49.98
N LEU A 11 17.52 3.34 -51.21
CA LEU A 11 18.80 2.80 -51.68
C LEU A 11 19.54 3.87 -52.51
N GLU A 12 20.66 4.38 -52.01
CA GLU A 12 21.63 5.08 -52.85
C GLU A 12 22.81 4.16 -53.20
N MET A 13 22.99 3.92 -54.50
CA MET A 13 24.12 3.17 -55.06
C MET A 13 25.27 4.12 -55.39
N TYR A 14 26.43 3.96 -54.74
CA TYR A 14 27.67 4.62 -55.18
C TYR A 14 28.55 3.64 -55.97
N ASP A 15 28.79 3.95 -57.24
CA ASP A 15 29.69 3.18 -58.12
C ASP A 15 31.16 3.51 -57.77
N LEU A 16 31.84 2.63 -57.04
CA LEU A 16 33.27 2.78 -56.73
C LEU A 16 34.10 2.46 -57.97
N LYS A 17 34.30 3.45 -58.84
CA LYS A 17 35.28 3.38 -59.94
C LYS A 17 36.70 3.32 -59.36
N THR A 18 37.29 2.14 -59.29
CA THR A 18 38.73 1.97 -59.03
C THR A 18 39.52 2.04 -60.35
N PRO A 19 40.62 2.81 -60.47
CA PRO A 19 41.29 3.04 -61.75
C PRO A 19 42.28 1.95 -62.22
N PHE A 20 42.54 0.87 -61.47
CA PHE A 20 43.56 -0.12 -61.85
C PHE A 20 43.23 -1.56 -61.41
N GLY A 21 43.24 -2.51 -62.36
CA GLY A 21 43.39 -3.95 -62.10
C GLY A 21 42.10 -4.76 -61.92
N PRO A 22 42.16 -6.11 -62.04
CA PRO A 22 40.99 -6.98 -62.15
C PRO A 22 40.13 -6.92 -60.88
N LEU A 23 38.82 -6.96 -61.10
CA LEU A 23 37.74 -6.80 -60.12
C LEU A 23 38.03 -7.55 -58.81
N SER A 24 38.36 -6.82 -57.74
CA SER A 24 38.18 -7.28 -56.36
C SER A 24 36.67 -7.40 -56.09
N PRO A 25 36.19 -8.40 -55.33
CA PRO A 25 34.77 -8.48 -55.00
C PRO A 25 34.34 -7.21 -54.29
N GLY A 26 33.48 -6.41 -54.94
CA GLY A 26 32.91 -5.21 -54.35
C GLY A 26 32.02 -5.62 -53.17
N TYR A 27 32.26 -5.02 -52.01
CA TYR A 27 31.38 -5.16 -50.86
C TYR A 27 30.25 -4.12 -50.98
N LEU A 28 29.01 -4.58 -50.98
CA LEU A 28 27.84 -3.71 -50.80
C LEU A 28 27.69 -3.42 -49.30
N SER A 29 27.94 -2.18 -48.89
CA SER A 29 27.67 -1.75 -47.51
C SER A 29 26.29 -1.11 -47.47
N ILE A 30 25.35 -1.74 -46.75
CA ILE A 30 24.00 -1.21 -46.53
C ILE A 30 23.97 -0.62 -45.13
N TYR A 31 23.62 0.66 -45.01
CA TYR A 31 23.38 1.31 -43.73
C TYR A 31 21.89 1.62 -43.62
N GLY A 32 21.25 1.21 -42.54
CA GLY A 32 19.89 1.57 -42.19
C GLY A 32 19.84 1.91 -40.71
N SER A 33 19.05 2.93 -40.34
CA SER A 33 18.73 3.22 -38.94
C SER A 33 17.37 2.61 -38.64
N LEU A 34 17.30 1.73 -37.64
CA LEU A 34 16.06 1.17 -37.14
C LEU A 34 15.90 1.67 -35.71
N ASP A 35 15.02 2.64 -35.52
CA ASP A 35 14.66 3.15 -34.20
C ASP A 35 13.76 2.14 -33.49
N ILE A 36 14.38 1.16 -32.82
CA ILE A 36 13.71 0.37 -31.79
C ILE A 36 14.16 0.94 -30.45
N PRO A 37 13.25 1.34 -29.54
CA PRO A 37 13.67 1.71 -28.21
C PRO A 37 14.41 0.52 -27.58
N THR A 38 15.64 0.80 -27.12
CA THR A 38 16.42 0.05 -26.14
C THR A 38 17.25 -1.20 -26.51
N THR A 39 17.65 -1.47 -27.76
CA THR A 39 18.72 -2.50 -27.95
C THR A 39 19.62 -2.30 -29.18
N MET A 40 20.93 -2.49 -29.02
CA MET A 40 21.85 -2.70 -30.14
C MET A 40 21.67 -4.10 -30.72
N GLY A 41 21.04 -4.22 -31.90
CA GLY A 41 20.91 -5.49 -32.62
C GLY A 41 22.10 -5.79 -33.54
N THR A 42 22.32 -7.06 -33.89
CA THR A 42 23.35 -7.46 -34.86
C THR A 42 22.74 -7.75 -36.22
N VAL A 43 23.34 -7.17 -37.27
CA VAL A 43 23.05 -7.50 -38.66
C VAL A 43 23.85 -8.73 -39.07
N VAL A 44 23.18 -9.77 -39.53
CA VAL A 44 23.83 -10.97 -40.10
C VAL A 44 23.63 -10.97 -41.61
N ILE A 45 24.74 -11.05 -42.35
CA ILE A 45 24.76 -11.17 -43.81
C ILE A 45 25.17 -12.60 -44.16
N ASN A 46 24.31 -13.33 -44.87
CA ASN A 46 24.66 -14.67 -45.35
C ASN A 46 25.34 -14.61 -46.73
N SER A 47 25.93 -15.72 -47.17
CA SER A 47 26.63 -15.82 -48.46
C SER A 47 25.72 -15.73 -49.70
N SER A 48 24.39 -15.72 -49.52
CA SER A 48 23.41 -15.49 -50.60
C SER A 48 22.98 -14.01 -50.71
N GLY A 49 23.43 -13.14 -49.80
CA GLY A 49 23.07 -11.73 -49.78
C GLY A 49 21.72 -11.44 -49.12
N ASP A 50 21.12 -12.41 -48.43
CA ASP A 50 19.92 -12.17 -47.64
C ASP A 50 20.31 -11.52 -46.31
N PHE A 51 19.50 -10.54 -45.91
CA PHE A 51 19.64 -9.81 -44.66
C PHE A 51 18.62 -10.31 -43.64
N THR A 52 19.10 -10.65 -42.44
CA THR A 52 18.22 -10.95 -41.31
C THR A 52 18.66 -10.12 -40.10
N PHE A 53 17.72 -9.38 -39.52
CA PHE A 53 17.92 -8.68 -38.27
C PHE A 53 17.56 -9.61 -37.11
N GLN A 54 18.50 -9.86 -36.21
CA GLN A 54 18.25 -10.57 -34.97
C GLN A 54 18.41 -9.58 -33.81
N ALA A 55 17.29 -9.21 -33.20
CA ALA A 55 17.26 -8.53 -31.92
C ALA A 55 16.59 -9.44 -30.89
N GLU A 56 17.21 -9.54 -29.73
CA GLU A 56 16.64 -10.21 -28.56
C GLU A 56 15.98 -9.10 -27.73
N VAL A 57 14.66 -9.11 -27.64
CA VAL A 57 13.90 -8.12 -26.86
C VAL A 57 14.06 -8.51 -25.40
N GLN A 58 14.95 -7.83 -24.68
CA GLN A 58 14.96 -7.91 -23.22
C GLN A 58 13.96 -6.86 -22.72
N GLU A 59 12.79 -7.31 -22.27
CA GLU A 59 11.84 -6.44 -21.57
C GLU A 59 12.52 -5.91 -20.30
N VAL A 60 13.07 -4.70 -20.36
CA VAL A 60 13.31 -3.91 -19.15
C VAL A 60 11.94 -3.38 -18.79
N VAL A 61 11.19 -4.14 -18.00
CA VAL A 61 9.92 -3.67 -17.43
C VAL A 61 10.28 -2.59 -16.41
N ASN A 62 10.45 -1.36 -16.91
CA ASN A 62 10.43 -0.17 -16.08
C ASN A 62 8.96 0.02 -15.70
N SER A 63 8.57 -0.65 -14.62
CA SER A 63 7.25 -0.54 -14.04
C SER A 63 7.09 0.83 -13.39
N ASP A 64 5.91 1.39 -13.58
CA ASP A 64 5.41 2.59 -12.92
C ASP A 64 4.06 2.14 -12.33
N SER A 65 4.09 1.78 -11.06
CA SER A 65 3.01 1.04 -10.40
C SER A 65 1.77 1.90 -10.15
N ASP A 66 1.95 3.20 -9.89
CA ASP A 66 0.87 4.16 -9.65
C ASP A 66 0.56 5.06 -10.86
N ASN A 67 1.37 4.96 -11.93
CA ASN A 67 1.23 5.67 -13.21
C ASN A 67 1.32 7.18 -13.07
N ASP A 68 2.16 7.67 -12.17
CA ASP A 68 2.38 9.10 -11.94
C ASP A 68 3.44 9.71 -12.88
N GLY A 69 4.16 8.87 -13.63
CA GLY A 69 5.19 9.26 -14.58
C GLY A 69 6.62 9.15 -14.07
N VAL A 70 6.82 8.66 -12.85
CA VAL A 70 8.12 8.27 -12.27
C VAL A 70 8.19 6.74 -12.20
N LEU A 71 9.36 6.18 -12.49
CA LEU A 71 9.53 4.72 -12.50
C LEU A 71 9.72 4.20 -11.07
N ASP A 72 9.22 2.99 -10.78
CA ASP A 72 9.31 2.36 -9.45
C ASP A 72 10.75 2.31 -8.87
N GLU A 73 11.79 2.32 -9.73
CA GLU A 73 13.20 2.34 -9.31
C GLU A 73 13.70 3.71 -8.82
N ASP A 74 13.05 4.77 -9.28
CA ASP A 74 13.35 6.18 -8.99
C ASP A 74 12.25 6.84 -8.12
N ASP A 75 11.17 6.11 -7.86
CA ASP A 75 9.99 6.58 -7.14
C ASP A 75 10.10 6.31 -5.63
N ALA A 76 10.13 7.40 -4.86
CA ALA A 76 10.12 7.36 -3.40
C ALA A 76 8.70 7.25 -2.81
N CYS A 77 7.68 7.56 -3.61
CA CYS A 77 6.28 7.67 -3.25
C CYS A 77 5.42 6.78 -4.17
N GLY A 78 5.55 5.46 -4.05
CA GLY A 78 4.87 4.47 -4.93
C GLY A 78 3.34 4.33 -4.81
N SER A 79 2.64 5.40 -4.45
CA SER A 79 1.18 5.46 -4.42
C SER A 79 0.63 6.87 -4.68
N THR A 80 1.25 7.61 -5.59
CA THR A 80 0.78 8.92 -6.03
C THR A 80 -0.57 8.80 -6.77
N PRO A 81 -1.57 9.62 -6.43
CA PRO A 81 -2.82 9.66 -7.18
C PRO A 81 -2.63 10.10 -8.64
N LEU A 82 -3.18 9.33 -9.58
CA LEU A 82 -3.12 9.63 -11.02
C LEU A 82 -3.55 11.07 -11.34
N GLY A 83 -2.66 11.83 -11.98
CA GLY A 83 -2.90 13.20 -12.44
C GLY A 83 -2.45 14.30 -11.47
N GLU A 84 -1.88 13.94 -10.32
CA GLU A 84 -1.15 14.88 -9.47
C GLU A 84 0.18 15.31 -10.10
N VAL A 85 0.68 16.48 -9.71
CA VAL A 85 2.02 16.92 -10.10
C VAL A 85 3.01 16.43 -9.06
N VAL A 86 3.95 15.61 -9.50
CA VAL A 86 5.03 15.04 -8.68
C VAL A 86 6.33 15.81 -8.82
N ASP A 87 7.19 15.69 -7.81
CA ASP A 87 8.57 16.16 -7.87
C ASP A 87 9.50 15.12 -8.54
N GLU A 88 10.81 15.38 -8.53
CA GLU A 88 11.81 14.49 -9.15
C GLU A 88 11.93 13.13 -8.44
N GLN A 89 11.30 12.96 -7.29
CA GLN A 89 11.31 11.74 -6.49
C GLN A 89 9.96 10.99 -6.56
N GLY A 90 9.03 11.42 -7.42
CA GLY A 90 7.70 10.81 -7.52
C GLY A 90 6.72 11.29 -6.46
N CYS A 91 7.08 12.27 -5.61
CA CYS A 91 6.21 12.66 -4.51
C CYS A 91 5.31 13.85 -4.88
N SER A 92 3.99 13.69 -4.69
CA SER A 92 3.04 14.77 -4.90
C SER A 92 2.93 15.72 -3.69
N ILE A 93 2.49 16.97 -3.94
CA ILE A 93 2.14 17.89 -2.84
C ILE A 93 0.97 17.34 -2.01
N GLY A 94 0.10 16.55 -2.65
CA GLY A 94 -0.99 15.83 -2.01
C GLY A 94 -0.49 14.84 -0.98
N GLU A 95 0.59 14.09 -1.25
CA GLU A 95 1.24 13.19 -0.28
C GLU A 95 2.05 13.93 0.77
N LEU A 96 2.63 15.08 0.44
CA LEU A 96 3.28 15.93 1.45
C LEU A 96 2.27 16.58 2.42
N LEU A 97 0.99 16.68 2.05
CA LEU A 97 -0.07 17.29 2.85
C LEU A 97 -1.10 16.29 3.40
N SER A 98 -1.20 15.10 2.80
CA SER A 98 -2.02 14.00 3.28
C SER A 98 -1.18 13.23 4.30
N GLY A 99 -1.62 13.24 5.55
CA GLY A 99 -0.94 12.48 6.58
C GLY A 99 -0.86 10.99 6.21
N ILE A 100 0.16 10.32 6.74
CA ILE A 100 0.38 8.88 6.59
C ILE A 100 -0.84 8.14 7.13
N THR A 101 -1.43 7.26 6.32
CA THR A 101 -2.48 6.36 6.81
C THR A 101 -1.84 5.11 7.39
N ALA A 102 -2.00 4.89 8.69
CA ALA A 102 -1.47 3.72 9.40
C ALA A 102 -2.55 2.66 9.56
N ASP A 103 -2.18 1.37 9.50
CA ASP A 103 -3.06 0.31 9.95
C ASP A 103 -3.05 0.27 11.48
N ILE A 104 -4.24 0.22 12.07
CA ILE A 104 -4.45 0.31 13.52
C ILE A 104 -5.31 -0.85 13.98
N ASP A 105 -4.76 -1.65 14.90
CA ASP A 105 -5.54 -2.62 15.65
C ASP A 105 -5.64 -2.21 17.12
N PHE A 106 -6.84 -1.83 17.55
CA PHE A 106 -7.12 -1.45 18.92
C PHE A 106 -7.64 -2.63 19.73
N ARG A 107 -6.90 -2.96 20.80
CA ARG A 107 -7.21 -4.09 21.69
C ARG A 107 -7.51 -3.61 23.12
N PRO A 108 -8.57 -4.14 23.76
CA PRO A 108 -9.42 -5.25 23.31
C PRO A 108 -10.53 -4.82 22.33
N ARG A 109 -10.94 -5.71 21.42
CA ARG A 109 -12.11 -5.54 20.52
C ARG A 109 -13.41 -5.24 21.27
N THR A 110 -13.52 -5.64 22.54
CA THR A 110 -14.61 -5.24 23.44
C THR A 110 -14.09 -4.54 24.69
N LEU A 111 -14.43 -3.28 24.84
CA LEU A 111 -14.14 -2.45 26.00
C LEU A 111 -15.33 -2.39 26.95
N ASN A 112 -15.30 -3.21 28.00
CA ASN A 112 -16.29 -3.12 29.08
C ASN A 112 -15.88 -2.08 30.12
N LYS A 113 -16.61 -0.96 30.24
CA LYS A 113 -16.24 0.14 31.17
C LYS A 113 -16.14 -0.31 32.64
N LYS A 114 -16.81 -1.40 33.05
CA LYS A 114 -16.67 -1.99 34.40
C LYS A 114 -15.36 -2.72 34.67
N SER A 115 -14.63 -3.11 33.63
CA SER A 115 -13.43 -3.94 33.79
C SER A 115 -12.32 -3.16 34.48
N LYS A 116 -11.68 -3.79 35.48
CA LYS A 116 -10.61 -3.19 36.32
C LYS A 116 -9.21 -3.25 35.69
N GLY A 117 -9.13 -3.48 34.38
CA GLY A 117 -7.86 -3.48 33.66
C GLY A 117 -7.18 -2.11 33.75
N ARG A 118 -5.85 -2.07 33.77
CA ARG A 118 -5.12 -0.80 33.83
C ARG A 118 -4.85 -0.19 32.46
N TRP A 119 -4.74 -1.05 31.45
CA TRP A 119 -4.23 -0.70 30.13
C TRP A 119 -5.15 -1.25 29.04
N VAL A 120 -5.16 -0.53 27.93
CA VAL A 120 -5.60 -0.97 26.61
C VAL A 120 -4.43 -0.74 25.64
N GLY A 121 -4.38 -1.47 24.55
CA GLY A 121 -3.27 -1.41 23.60
C GLY A 121 -3.73 -1.04 22.20
N ALA A 122 -2.83 -0.42 21.45
CA ALA A 122 -2.96 -0.28 20.00
C ALA A 122 -1.69 -0.85 19.35
N PHE A 123 -1.88 -1.53 18.24
CA PHE A 123 -0.85 -1.93 17.31
C PHE A 123 -0.90 -0.93 16.16
N ILE A 124 0.25 -0.39 15.80
CA ILE A 124 0.39 0.66 14.80
C ILE A 124 1.37 0.16 13.78
N GLU A 125 0.92 -0.02 12.55
CA GLU A 125 1.73 -0.39 11.42
C GLU A 125 1.74 0.77 10.43
N LEU A 126 2.93 1.18 10.00
CA LEU A 126 3.09 2.20 8.97
C LEU A 126 3.17 1.53 7.60
N PRO A 127 2.69 2.19 6.53
CA PRO A 127 2.81 1.65 5.18
C PRO A 127 4.28 1.48 4.79
N GLN A 128 4.51 0.66 3.76
CA GLN A 128 5.85 0.41 3.22
C GLN A 128 6.56 1.75 2.89
N GLY A 129 7.86 1.82 3.17
CA GLY A 129 8.68 3.01 2.97
C GLY A 129 8.87 3.87 4.23
N TYR A 130 8.02 3.70 5.25
CA TYR A 130 8.17 4.40 6.52
C TYR A 130 8.82 3.52 7.60
N ASP A 131 9.77 4.08 8.35
CA ASP A 131 10.39 3.38 9.48
C ASP A 131 9.60 3.66 10.77
N ILE A 132 9.16 2.59 11.43
CA ILE A 132 8.48 2.63 12.73
C ILE A 132 9.32 3.32 13.83
N ASN A 133 10.65 3.33 13.69
CA ASN A 133 11.55 3.98 14.64
C ASN A 133 11.51 5.50 14.57
N ASP A 134 11.07 6.07 13.45
CA ASP A 134 10.96 7.51 13.21
C ASP A 134 9.68 8.11 13.80
N ILE A 135 8.78 7.29 14.33
CA ILE A 135 7.63 7.75 15.10
C ILE A 135 8.10 8.50 16.36
N ASP A 136 7.64 9.75 16.52
CA ASP A 136 7.68 10.42 17.81
C ASP A 136 6.64 9.77 18.74
N ARG A 137 7.10 8.82 19.55
CA ARG A 137 6.25 8.09 20.51
C ARG A 137 5.52 9.00 21.50
N SER A 138 6.01 10.22 21.72
CA SER A 138 5.38 11.19 22.63
C SER A 138 4.24 11.97 21.99
N SER A 139 4.17 12.00 20.66
CA SER A 139 3.08 12.64 19.91
C SER A 139 1.86 11.73 19.72
N ILE A 140 1.95 10.45 20.07
CA ILE A 140 0.88 9.47 19.87
C ILE A 140 -0.32 9.77 20.79
N LEU A 141 -1.47 10.02 20.17
CA LEU A 141 -2.74 10.35 20.82
C LEU A 141 -3.85 9.41 20.35
N LEU A 142 -4.70 8.99 21.28
CA LEU A 142 -6.00 8.39 21.00
C LEU A 142 -7.09 9.45 21.11
N GLU A 143 -7.98 9.50 20.12
CA GLU A 143 -9.03 10.52 19.98
C GLU A 143 -8.51 11.95 20.18
N GLY A 144 -7.29 12.22 19.70
CA GLY A 144 -6.63 13.52 19.79
C GLY A 144 -6.34 14.03 21.22
N SER A 145 -6.58 13.23 22.27
CA SER A 145 -6.55 13.73 23.66
C SER A 145 -5.93 12.79 24.68
N VAL A 146 -5.97 11.48 24.45
CA VAL A 146 -5.43 10.49 25.40
C VAL A 146 -4.02 10.08 24.97
N PRO A 147 -2.96 10.48 25.70
CA PRO A 147 -1.60 10.16 25.31
C PRO A 147 -1.24 8.70 25.53
N ALA A 148 -0.42 8.16 24.61
CA ALA A 148 0.23 6.88 24.80
C ALA A 148 1.16 6.90 26.02
N SER A 149 1.34 5.75 26.65
CA SER A 149 2.26 5.63 27.79
C SER A 149 3.72 5.68 27.33
N PRO A 150 4.54 6.63 27.81
CA PRO A 150 5.93 6.77 27.37
C PRO A 150 6.84 5.61 27.83
N ARG A 151 6.37 4.80 28.79
CA ARG A 151 7.13 3.69 29.38
C ARG A 151 6.80 2.31 28.82
N PHE A 152 5.73 2.20 28.03
CA PHE A 152 5.19 0.91 27.64
C PHE A 152 4.99 0.88 26.13
N TYR A 153 6.05 0.49 25.43
CA TYR A 153 6.01 0.17 24.01
C TYR A 153 6.80 -1.09 23.71
N ARG A 154 6.53 -1.72 22.57
CA ARG A 154 7.30 -2.83 22.04
C ARG A 154 7.16 -2.83 20.52
N ILE A 155 8.25 -3.10 19.81
CA ILE A 155 8.23 -3.25 18.35
C ILE A 155 8.18 -4.75 18.03
N GLY A 156 7.39 -5.12 17.04
CA GLY A 156 7.39 -6.46 16.47
C GLY A 156 6.25 -6.64 15.49
N ASP A 157 6.49 -7.50 14.51
CA ASP A 157 5.57 -7.90 13.44
C ASP A 157 4.45 -8.81 14.00
N HIS A 158 3.26 -8.25 14.15
CA HIS A 158 2.12 -8.87 14.82
C HIS A 158 1.35 -9.81 13.91
N ASP A 159 1.21 -9.45 12.63
CA ASP A 159 0.39 -10.15 11.65
C ASP A 159 1.22 -11.06 10.71
N ARG A 160 2.56 -10.91 10.74
CA ARG A 160 3.59 -11.70 10.03
C ARG A 160 3.69 -11.39 8.54
N ASP A 161 3.44 -10.14 8.16
CA ASP A 161 3.62 -9.68 6.79
C ASP A 161 5.06 -9.18 6.50
N GLY A 162 5.88 -9.01 7.54
CA GLY A 162 7.26 -8.53 7.46
C GLY A 162 7.44 -7.04 7.73
N ILE A 163 6.35 -6.29 7.95
CA ILE A 163 6.33 -4.90 8.39
C ILE A 163 6.24 -4.87 9.92
N PRO A 164 7.08 -4.08 10.62
CA PRO A 164 7.09 -4.08 12.08
C PRO A 164 5.99 -3.19 12.68
N ASP A 165 5.16 -3.74 13.56
CA ASP A 165 4.22 -2.93 14.35
C ASP A 165 4.87 -2.28 15.58
N LEU A 166 4.44 -1.06 15.87
CA LEU A 166 4.60 -0.43 17.18
C LEU A 166 3.39 -0.73 18.08
N ILE A 167 3.65 -1.47 19.15
CA ILE A 167 2.66 -1.75 20.19
C ILE A 167 2.76 -0.67 21.25
N VAL A 168 1.71 0.14 21.43
CA VAL A 168 1.61 1.14 22.51
C VAL A 168 0.50 0.81 23.51
N LYS A 169 0.55 1.42 24.69
CA LYS A 169 -0.49 1.27 25.71
C LYS A 169 -1.06 2.60 26.17
N PHE A 170 -2.37 2.67 26.31
CA PHE A 170 -3.10 3.80 26.87
C PHE A 170 -3.68 3.44 28.24
N LYS A 171 -3.73 4.42 29.14
CA LYS A 171 -4.37 4.23 30.46
C LYS A 171 -5.86 4.01 30.24
N ARG A 172 -6.37 2.88 30.72
CA ARG A 172 -7.77 2.49 30.51
C ARG A 172 -8.75 3.56 31.00
N ARG A 173 -8.49 4.16 32.16
CA ARG A 173 -9.35 5.17 32.77
C ARG A 173 -9.55 6.36 31.83
N ASP A 174 -8.48 6.83 31.23
CA ASP A 174 -8.52 8.02 30.39
C ASP A 174 -9.21 7.70 29.04
N VAL A 175 -9.09 6.46 28.54
CA VAL A 175 -9.79 5.99 27.33
C VAL A 175 -11.30 5.84 27.53
N ILE A 176 -11.77 5.31 28.67
CA ILE A 176 -13.21 5.13 28.90
C ILE A 176 -13.98 6.46 29.02
N ASP A 177 -13.27 7.54 29.35
CA ASP A 177 -13.82 8.89 29.48
C ASP A 177 -14.05 9.55 28.11
N VAL A 178 -13.26 9.18 27.08
CA VAL A 178 -13.38 9.76 25.73
C VAL A 178 -14.23 8.93 24.78
N LEU A 179 -14.28 7.60 24.94
CA LEU A 179 -15.04 6.75 24.03
C LEU A 179 -16.53 6.69 24.36
N THR A 180 -17.35 6.83 23.32
CA THR A 180 -18.80 6.62 23.38
C THR A 180 -19.16 5.13 23.55
N GLU A 181 -20.40 4.84 23.89
CA GLU A 181 -20.91 3.47 24.06
C GLU A 181 -21.57 3.00 22.75
N GLY A 182 -21.38 1.72 22.39
CA GLY A 182 -21.91 1.19 21.14
C GLY A 182 -21.31 -0.16 20.76
N ASP A 183 -21.88 -0.81 19.75
CA ASP A 183 -21.36 -2.09 19.24
C ASP A 183 -20.24 -1.92 18.20
N GLU A 184 -20.16 -0.74 17.56
CA GLU A 184 -19.17 -0.39 16.53
C GLU A 184 -18.75 1.08 16.71
N VAL A 185 -17.90 1.33 17.70
CA VAL A 185 -17.38 2.66 18.05
C VAL A 185 -16.03 2.85 17.38
N PRO A 186 -15.89 3.86 16.49
CA PRO A 186 -14.61 4.16 15.87
C PRO A 186 -13.64 4.69 16.93
N VAL A 187 -12.38 4.26 16.82
CA VAL A 187 -11.24 4.64 17.63
C VAL A 187 -10.15 5.10 16.69
N ARG A 188 -9.79 6.37 16.78
CA ARG A 188 -8.72 7.00 16.02
C ARG A 188 -7.46 7.09 16.85
N VAL A 189 -6.35 6.71 16.25
CA VAL A 189 -5.00 6.90 16.78
C VAL A 189 -4.22 7.74 15.79
N SER A 190 -3.54 8.76 16.29
CA SER A 190 -2.71 9.64 15.48
C SER A 190 -1.38 9.93 16.16
N GLY A 191 -0.42 10.44 15.40
CA GLY A 191 0.89 10.86 15.89
C GLY A 191 1.72 11.47 14.75
N THR A 192 3.04 11.47 14.89
CA THR A 192 3.95 12.02 13.90
C THR A 192 5.14 11.11 13.63
N VAL A 193 5.58 11.07 12.38
CA VAL A 193 6.84 10.48 11.91
C VAL A 193 7.66 11.62 11.33
N GLY A 194 8.77 12.00 11.99
CA GLY A 194 9.47 13.24 11.67
C GLY A 194 8.54 14.46 11.74
N THR A 195 8.28 15.09 10.59
CA THR A 195 7.38 16.26 10.46
C THR A 195 5.98 15.91 9.95
N THR A 196 5.77 14.68 9.51
CA THR A 196 4.52 14.23 8.89
C THR A 196 3.62 13.61 9.93
N THR A 197 2.33 13.91 9.90
CA THR A 197 1.35 13.27 10.78
C THR A 197 0.96 11.91 10.24
N PHE A 198 0.75 10.93 11.12
CA PHE A 198 0.05 9.69 10.76
C PHE A 198 -1.28 9.59 11.50
N GLU A 199 -2.25 8.91 10.88
CA GLU A 199 -3.54 8.58 11.47
C GLU A 199 -4.00 7.19 11.02
N GLY A 200 -4.68 6.46 11.90
CA GLY A 200 -5.47 5.31 11.52
C GLY A 200 -6.66 5.09 12.44
N MET A 201 -7.55 4.19 12.04
CA MET A 201 -8.82 3.96 12.72
C MET A 201 -9.11 2.47 12.90
N ASP A 202 -9.81 2.14 13.97
CA ASP A 202 -10.35 0.80 14.23
C ASP A 202 -11.72 0.89 14.94
N SER A 203 -12.56 -0.14 14.91
CA SER A 203 -13.95 -0.09 15.41
C SER A 203 -14.24 -1.11 16.52
N ILE A 204 -14.29 -0.70 17.80
CA ILE A 204 -14.53 -1.61 18.95
C ILE A 204 -15.99 -1.63 19.41
N ARG A 205 -16.35 -2.67 20.15
CA ARG A 205 -17.54 -2.67 21.00
C ARG A 205 -17.24 -2.02 22.36
N VAL A 206 -18.03 -1.04 22.79
CA VAL A 206 -17.93 -0.41 24.11
C VAL A 206 -19.20 -0.68 24.93
N ILE A 207 -19.04 -1.39 26.06
CA ILE A 207 -20.15 -1.75 26.95
C ILE A 207 -20.24 -0.76 28.12
N PRO A 208 -21.44 -0.21 28.43
CA PRO A 208 -21.66 0.73 29.53
C PRO A 208 -21.26 0.22 30.91
N GLU A 209 -20.96 1.16 31.79
CA GLU A 209 -20.79 0.90 33.23
C GLU A 209 -22.11 0.53 33.91
N HIS A 210 -23.27 0.98 33.42
CA HIS A 210 -24.56 0.59 33.97
C HIS A 210 -25.42 -0.09 32.91
N ARG A 211 -25.61 -1.41 33.04
CA ARG A 211 -26.67 -2.09 32.28
C ARG A 211 -28.01 -1.60 32.84
N TRP A 212 -28.72 -0.73 32.13
CA TRP A 212 -30.17 -0.80 32.25
C TRP A 212 -30.60 -2.13 31.65
N SER A 213 -31.00 -3.04 32.52
CA SER A 213 -31.71 -4.25 32.11
C SER A 213 -33.00 -3.81 31.44
N HIS A 214 -33.01 -3.73 30.10
CA HIS A 214 -34.27 -3.93 29.39
C HIS A 214 -34.75 -5.32 29.78
N HIS A 215 -35.75 -5.35 30.65
CA HIS A 215 -36.58 -6.51 30.88
C HIS A 215 -37.10 -6.93 29.50
N SER A 216 -36.46 -7.95 28.91
CA SER A 216 -37.16 -8.86 28.02
C SER A 216 -38.29 -9.43 28.86
N SER A 217 -39.49 -8.88 28.68
CA SER A 217 -40.72 -9.47 29.17
C SER A 217 -40.84 -10.86 28.57
N ARG A 218 -40.23 -11.86 29.22
CA ARG A 218 -40.65 -13.25 29.11
C ARG A 218 -42.11 -13.25 29.54
N LYS A 219 -43.02 -13.20 28.57
CA LYS A 219 -44.43 -13.49 28.77
C LYS A 219 -44.49 -14.84 29.46
N HIS A 220 -44.76 -14.84 30.76
CA HIS A 220 -45.17 -16.02 31.50
C HIS A 220 -46.48 -16.48 30.84
N CYS A 221 -46.41 -17.50 30.00
CA CYS A 221 -47.58 -18.30 29.66
C CYS A 221 -48.05 -18.98 30.94
N LYS A 222 -48.99 -18.37 31.65
CA LYS A 222 -49.80 -19.07 32.65
C LYS A 222 -50.70 -20.02 31.86
N SER A 223 -50.31 -21.29 31.76
CA SER A 223 -51.25 -22.33 31.36
C SER A 223 -52.29 -22.47 32.47
N ASN A 224 -53.53 -22.14 32.13
CA ASN A 224 -54.65 -22.22 33.04
C ASN A 224 -55.10 -23.69 33.09
N HIS A 225 -54.48 -24.50 33.95
CA HIS A 225 -55.01 -25.82 34.27
C HIS A 225 -56.15 -25.69 35.27
N ASN A 226 -57.37 -25.56 34.74
CA ASN A 226 -58.59 -25.70 35.53
C ASN A 226 -58.78 -27.19 35.89
N ARG A 227 -58.21 -27.62 37.01
CA ARG A 227 -58.60 -28.85 37.71
C ARG A 227 -59.68 -28.50 38.72
N LYS A 228 -60.93 -28.87 38.41
CA LYS A 228 -61.94 -29.15 39.44
C LYS A 228 -62.33 -30.62 39.33
N GLY A 229 -61.79 -31.44 40.24
CA GLY A 229 -62.56 -32.56 40.79
C GLY A 229 -63.58 -32.00 41.80
N HIS A 230 -64.53 -32.73 42.35
CA HIS A 230 -64.80 -34.15 42.40
C HIS A 230 -66.16 -34.32 43.14
N LYS A 231 -66.92 -35.39 42.84
CA LYS A 231 -67.97 -36.03 43.69
C LYS A 231 -69.32 -35.28 43.75
N HIS A 232 -70.50 -35.91 43.75
CA HIS A 232 -70.93 -37.26 44.13
C HIS A 232 -71.98 -37.79 43.15
#